data_AF-A0A023ELL7-F1
#
_entry.id   AF-A0A023ELL7-F1
#
_cell.length_a   1.000
_cell.length_b   1.000
_cell.length_c   1.000
_cell.angle_alpha   90.00
_cell.angle_beta   90.00
_cell.angle_gamma   90.00
#
_symmetry.space_group_name_H-M   'P 1'
#
loop_
_entity.id
_entity.type
_entity.pdbx_description
1 polymer ?
#
loop_
_entity_poly.entity_id
_entity_poly.type
_entity_poly.pdbx_seq_one_letter_code
_entity_poly.pdbx_strand_id
1 'polypeptide(L)'
;DGFGLHSVEIPFEVCLSKDQQIRIRMIMDEKKREVDKFQTLSKNVTVCFNLIDIILAVLYDKVVNSNELNEAISHVNIHRISCSLSYFEQFSSYEDVLVAFYRRSCMYPYYRSKDLSRKCVELLVGALSKANSIDWVLEKLLYCYDAFKSNDCVVLNHYYIKDCIRFIQLCKPDEMLQDAGCCCSKILPTIHNKPLGFGEEAMVRKLVKDIIGADEDSTDSDDTSGSSDDETSESESISSDSLPEENVLEKLMNLNIQA
;
A
#
# COMPACT_ATOMS: atom_id res chain seq x y z
N ASP A 1 11.19 -6.88 9.90
CA ASP A 1 10.24 -6.13 10.76
C ASP A 1 9.96 -6.95 12.02
N GLY A 2 9.92 -6.33 13.21
CA GLY A 2 9.75 -7.07 14.48
C GLY A 2 8.39 -7.78 14.65
N PHE A 3 7.49 -7.67 13.66
CA PHE A 3 6.11 -8.14 13.73
C PHE A 3 5.81 -9.36 12.82
N GLY A 4 6.79 -9.83 12.03
CA GLY A 4 6.63 -11.02 11.20
C GLY A 4 5.63 -10.90 10.05
N LEU A 5 5.22 -9.69 9.66
CA LEU A 5 4.21 -9.47 8.62
C LEU A 5 4.70 -9.91 7.24
N HIS A 6 6.01 -9.87 7.00
CA HIS A 6 6.61 -10.38 5.77
C HIS A 6 6.51 -11.90 5.60
N SER A 7 6.28 -12.63 6.70
CA SER A 7 6.17 -14.10 6.71
C SER A 7 4.75 -14.60 6.46
N VAL A 8 3.75 -13.71 6.36
CA VAL A 8 2.36 -14.12 6.09
C VAL A 8 2.26 -14.65 4.66
N GLU A 9 1.87 -15.92 4.56
CA GLU A 9 1.64 -16.60 3.29
C GLU A 9 0.17 -16.51 2.89
N ILE A 10 -0.09 -15.93 1.72
CA ILE A 10 -1.41 -15.95 1.09
C ILE A 10 -1.35 -16.97 -0.06
N PRO A 11 -2.16 -18.04 -0.03
CA PRO A 11 -2.12 -19.07 -1.06
C PRO A 11 -2.57 -18.51 -2.41
N PHE A 12 -1.88 -18.93 -3.48
CA PHE A 12 -2.28 -18.65 -4.86
C PHE A 12 -3.33 -19.64 -5.37
N GLU A 13 -3.30 -20.87 -4.87
CA GLU A 13 -4.34 -21.85 -5.16
C GLU A 13 -5.46 -21.72 -4.14
N VAL A 14 -6.64 -21.33 -4.63
CA VAL A 14 -7.85 -21.26 -3.82
C VAL A 14 -8.92 -22.15 -4.43
N CYS A 15 -9.76 -22.71 -3.56
CA CYS A 15 -10.99 -23.37 -3.92
C CYS A 15 -12.13 -22.62 -3.24
N LEU A 16 -13.07 -22.11 -4.03
CA LEU A 16 -14.21 -21.39 -3.48
C LEU A 16 -15.08 -22.34 -2.67
N SER A 17 -15.36 -21.98 -1.42
CA SER A 17 -16.22 -22.77 -0.54
C SER A 17 -17.65 -22.87 -1.09
N LYS A 18 -18.43 -23.85 -0.60
CA LYS A 18 -19.84 -23.99 -1.01
C LYS A 18 -20.63 -22.71 -0.74
N ASP A 19 -20.39 -22.07 0.40
CA ASP A 19 -21.07 -20.84 0.79
C ASP A 19 -20.68 -19.67 -0.12
N GLN A 20 -19.40 -19.58 -0.49
CA GLN A 20 -18.90 -18.59 -1.45
C GLN A 20 -19.54 -18.79 -2.83
N GLN A 21 -19.61 -20.03 -3.34
CA GLN A 21 -20.27 -20.34 -4.61
C GLN A 21 -21.77 -20.01 -4.58
N ILE A 22 -22.45 -20.32 -3.47
CA ILE A 22 -23.86 -19.98 -3.26
C ILE A 22 -24.05 -18.46 -3.23
N ARG A 23 -23.14 -17.71 -2.59
CA ARG A 23 -23.16 -16.25 -2.56
C ARG A 23 -23.00 -15.66 -3.96
N ILE A 24 -22.00 -16.13 -4.72
CA ILE A 24 -21.79 -15.72 -6.10
C ILE A 24 -23.07 -15.95 -6.91
N ARG A 25 -23.69 -17.13 -6.80
CA ARG A 25 -24.95 -17.44 -7.50
C ARG A 25 -26.06 -16.43 -7.16
N MET A 26 -26.24 -16.09 -5.88
CA MET A 26 -27.22 -15.08 -5.48
C MET A 26 -26.91 -13.69 -6.07
N ILE A 27 -25.64 -13.29 -6.07
CA ILE A 27 -25.20 -12.01 -6.66
C ILE A 27 -25.49 -11.99 -8.17
N MET A 28 -25.22 -13.09 -8.87
CA MET A 28 -25.54 -13.26 -10.28
C MET A 28 -27.04 -13.15 -10.53
N ASP A 29 -27.85 -13.71 -9.62
CA ASP A 29 -29.29 -13.78 -9.77
C ASP A 29 -30.01 -12.42 -9.64
N GLU A 30 -29.43 -11.47 -8.91
CA GLU A 30 -29.97 -10.11 -8.74
C GLU A 30 -30.03 -9.31 -10.05
N LYS A 31 -29.12 -9.55 -11.01
CA LYS A 31 -28.98 -8.77 -12.26
C LYS A 31 -28.85 -9.66 -13.52
N LYS A 32 -29.63 -10.75 -13.60
CA LYS A 32 -29.57 -11.72 -14.73
C LYS A 32 -29.71 -11.11 -16.13
N ARG A 33 -30.34 -9.94 -16.26
CA ARG A 33 -30.66 -9.30 -17.55
C ARG A 33 -29.62 -8.29 -18.04
N GLU A 34 -28.54 -8.06 -17.30
CA GLU A 34 -27.50 -7.07 -17.65
C GLU A 34 -26.25 -7.71 -18.30
N VAL A 35 -26.33 -8.93 -18.83
CA VAL A 35 -25.16 -9.68 -19.34
C VAL A 35 -24.41 -8.91 -20.45
N ASP A 36 -25.13 -8.34 -21.40
CA ASP A 36 -24.55 -7.62 -22.56
C ASP A 36 -23.74 -6.38 -22.12
N LYS A 37 -24.17 -5.74 -21.03
CA LYS A 37 -23.46 -4.60 -20.44
C LYS A 37 -22.10 -5.02 -19.89
N PHE A 38 -22.02 -6.15 -19.20
CA PHE A 38 -20.74 -6.68 -18.69
C PHE A 38 -19.84 -7.16 -19.82
N GLN A 39 -20.38 -7.77 -20.88
CA GLN A 39 -19.58 -8.17 -22.04
C GLN A 39 -18.98 -6.97 -22.78
N THR A 40 -19.65 -5.82 -22.80
CA THR A 40 -19.07 -4.59 -23.35
C THR A 40 -17.92 -4.09 -22.48
N LEU A 41 -18.03 -4.28 -21.16
CA LEU A 41 -17.07 -3.85 -20.17
C LEU A 41 -15.75 -4.64 -20.23
N SER A 42 -15.76 -5.89 -20.73
CA SER A 42 -14.55 -6.72 -20.86
C SER A 42 -13.51 -6.13 -21.82
N LYS A 43 -13.93 -5.20 -22.69
CA LYS A 43 -13.04 -4.46 -23.60
C LYS A 43 -12.50 -3.17 -22.99
N ASN A 44 -12.95 -2.79 -21.79
CA ASN A 44 -12.56 -1.56 -21.13
C ASN A 44 -11.53 -1.83 -20.03
N VAL A 45 -10.26 -1.50 -20.32
CA VAL A 45 -9.14 -1.69 -19.38
C VAL A 45 -9.29 -0.92 -18.08
N THR A 46 -10.05 0.18 -18.04
CA THR A 46 -10.28 0.97 -16.82
C THR A 46 -10.94 0.15 -15.71
N VAL A 47 -11.75 -0.85 -16.09
CA VAL A 47 -12.38 -1.76 -15.12
C VAL A 47 -11.35 -2.65 -14.45
N CYS A 48 -10.30 -3.03 -15.19
CA CYS A 48 -9.16 -3.74 -14.62
C CYS A 48 -8.44 -2.87 -13.59
N PHE A 49 -8.21 -1.58 -13.85
CA PHE A 49 -7.54 -0.69 -12.90
C PHE A 49 -8.26 -0.64 -11.55
N ASN A 50 -9.58 -0.45 -11.57
CA ASN A 50 -10.38 -0.39 -10.35
C ASN A 50 -10.37 -1.74 -9.61
N LEU A 51 -10.42 -2.84 -10.36
CA LEU A 51 -10.31 -4.18 -9.78
C LEU A 51 -8.96 -4.38 -9.09
N ILE A 52 -7.85 -4.03 -9.75
CA ILE A 52 -6.51 -4.16 -9.18
C ILE A 52 -6.35 -3.31 -7.91
N ASP A 53 -6.84 -2.07 -7.90
CA ASP A 53 -6.83 -1.19 -6.72
C ASP A 53 -7.57 -1.83 -5.52
N ILE A 54 -8.77 -2.37 -5.75
CA ILE A 54 -9.55 -3.06 -4.70
C ILE A 54 -8.81 -4.30 -4.20
N ILE A 55 -8.26 -5.12 -5.10
CA ILE A 55 -7.57 -6.35 -4.73
C ILE A 55 -6.30 -6.05 -3.94
N LEU A 56 -5.54 -5.00 -4.29
CA LEU A 56 -4.37 -4.58 -3.54
C LEU A 56 -4.73 -4.13 -2.11
N ALA A 57 -5.84 -3.41 -1.94
CA ALA A 57 -6.35 -3.04 -0.62
C ALA A 57 -6.76 -4.27 0.22
N VAL A 58 -7.40 -5.26 -0.41
CA VAL A 58 -7.72 -6.55 0.24
C VAL A 58 -6.46 -7.32 0.61
N LEU A 59 -5.46 -7.39 -0.27
CA LEU A 59 -4.19 -8.06 0.03
C LEU A 59 -3.47 -7.39 1.19
N TYR A 60 -3.47 -6.06 1.23
CA TYR A 60 -2.91 -5.33 2.36
C TYR A 60 -3.57 -5.75 3.67
N ASP A 61 -4.90 -5.73 3.70
CA ASP A 61 -5.67 -6.11 4.88
C ASP A 61 -5.42 -7.57 5.29
N LYS A 62 -5.37 -8.49 4.33
CA LYS A 62 -5.06 -9.90 4.58
C LYS A 62 -3.63 -10.08 5.10
N VAL A 63 -2.63 -9.36 4.59
CA VAL A 63 -1.25 -9.48 5.11
C VAL A 63 -1.16 -8.96 6.54
N VAL A 64 -1.78 -7.81 6.86
CA VAL A 64 -1.69 -7.25 8.23
C VAL A 64 -2.53 -8.02 9.26
N ASN A 65 -3.57 -8.73 8.82
CA ASN A 65 -4.42 -9.56 9.69
C ASN A 65 -4.13 -11.06 9.52
N SER A 66 -2.93 -11.45 9.11
CA SER A 66 -2.52 -12.87 9.03
C SER A 66 -3.48 -13.77 8.24
N ASN A 67 -3.99 -13.26 7.12
CA ASN A 67 -4.95 -13.89 6.20
C ASN A 67 -6.35 -14.14 6.81
N GLU A 68 -6.66 -13.56 7.97
CA GLU A 68 -7.96 -13.63 8.63
C GLU A 68 -8.78 -12.34 8.41
N LEU A 69 -10.10 -12.43 8.54
CA LEU A 69 -10.98 -11.27 8.48
C LEU A 69 -11.08 -10.64 9.86
N ASN A 70 -10.71 -9.37 9.98
CA ASN A 70 -10.88 -8.61 11.20
C ASN A 70 -12.14 -7.74 11.09
N GLU A 71 -13.26 -8.22 11.65
CA GLU A 71 -14.56 -7.56 11.53
C GLU A 71 -14.56 -6.09 11.98
N ALA A 72 -13.70 -5.73 12.94
CA ALA A 72 -13.61 -4.38 13.48
C ALA A 72 -12.86 -3.39 12.58
N ILE A 73 -11.88 -3.84 11.77
CA ILE A 73 -10.99 -2.92 11.04
C ILE A 73 -10.82 -3.20 9.55
N SER A 74 -11.09 -4.43 9.08
CA SER A 74 -10.91 -4.82 7.67
C SER A 74 -11.66 -3.89 6.72
N HIS A 75 -12.89 -3.52 7.08
CA HIS A 75 -13.68 -2.58 6.28
C HIS A 75 -13.01 -1.21 6.16
N VAL A 76 -12.44 -0.69 7.26
CA VAL A 76 -11.74 0.61 7.27
C VAL A 76 -10.49 0.53 6.42
N ASN A 77 -9.67 -0.51 6.57
CA ASN A 77 -8.43 -0.68 5.82
C ASN A 77 -8.73 -0.76 4.31
N ILE A 78 -9.62 -1.67 3.89
CA ILE A 78 -9.92 -1.86 2.48
C ILE A 78 -10.51 -0.59 1.87
N HIS A 79 -11.50 0.02 2.54
CA HIS A 79 -12.14 1.25 2.06
C HIS A 79 -11.14 2.41 1.96
N ARG A 80 -10.31 2.63 3.00
CA ARG A 80 -9.35 3.75 3.01
C ARG A 80 -8.15 3.51 2.10
N ILE A 81 -7.73 2.29 1.86
CA ILE A 81 -6.60 2.04 0.96
C ILE A 81 -7.04 2.12 -0.51
N SER A 82 -8.18 1.55 -0.88
CA SER A 82 -8.69 1.60 -2.26
C SER A 82 -9.22 2.99 -2.60
N CYS A 83 -8.58 3.65 -3.56
CA CYS A 83 -9.06 4.90 -4.15
C CYS A 83 -10.41 4.74 -4.84
N SER A 84 -10.60 3.61 -5.54
CA SER A 84 -11.82 3.29 -6.28
C SER A 84 -13.04 3.23 -5.37
N LEU A 85 -12.84 2.81 -4.11
CA LEU A 85 -13.92 2.69 -3.13
C LEU A 85 -14.13 3.93 -2.28
N SER A 86 -13.06 4.64 -1.90
CA SER A 86 -13.18 5.80 -0.99
C SER A 86 -13.36 7.14 -1.68
N TYR A 87 -12.84 7.29 -2.89
CA TYR A 87 -12.90 8.54 -3.65
C TYR A 87 -13.50 8.36 -5.05
N PHE A 88 -13.89 7.14 -5.43
CA PHE A 88 -14.41 6.82 -6.76
C PHE A 88 -13.46 7.26 -7.90
N GLU A 89 -12.16 7.18 -7.62
CA GLU A 89 -11.10 7.59 -8.54
C GLU A 89 -11.14 6.79 -9.84
N GLN A 90 -10.81 7.44 -10.94
CA GLN A 90 -10.69 6.79 -12.24
C GLN A 90 -9.24 6.83 -12.69
N PHE A 91 -8.64 5.66 -12.75
CA PHE A 91 -7.25 5.53 -13.18
C PHE A 91 -7.11 5.51 -14.70
N SER A 92 -5.97 6.00 -15.17
CA SER A 92 -5.59 5.96 -16.60
C SER A 92 -4.47 4.96 -16.87
N SER A 93 -3.78 4.48 -15.83
CA SER A 93 -2.68 3.53 -15.96
C SER A 93 -2.51 2.66 -14.70
N TYR A 94 -1.83 1.52 -14.85
CA TYR A 94 -1.38 0.72 -13.70
C TYR A 94 -0.34 1.45 -12.83
N GLU A 95 0.42 2.39 -13.40
CA GLU A 95 1.34 3.25 -12.64
C GLU A 95 0.57 4.08 -11.62
N ASP A 96 -0.51 4.73 -12.05
CA ASP A 96 -1.36 5.54 -11.17
C ASP A 96 -1.99 4.69 -10.06
N VAL A 97 -2.45 3.48 -10.40
CA VAL A 97 -3.00 2.51 -9.43
C VAL A 97 -1.96 2.19 -8.36
N LEU A 98 -0.74 1.81 -8.76
CA LEU A 98 0.30 1.45 -7.78
C LEU A 98 0.77 2.64 -6.97
N VAL A 99 0.94 3.83 -7.57
CA VAL A 99 1.30 5.05 -6.84
C VAL A 99 0.23 5.38 -5.80
N ALA A 100 -1.05 5.34 -6.18
CA ALA A 100 -2.15 5.58 -5.26
C ALA A 100 -2.15 4.54 -4.14
N PHE A 101 -2.06 3.25 -4.46
CA PHE A 101 -2.00 2.18 -3.47
C PHE A 101 -0.87 2.41 -2.46
N TYR A 102 0.37 2.62 -2.92
CA TYR A 102 1.54 2.86 -2.08
C TYR A 102 1.38 4.08 -1.16
N ARG A 103 0.86 5.19 -1.68
CA ARG A 103 0.65 6.38 -0.87
C ARG A 103 -0.38 6.12 0.22
N ARG A 104 -1.46 5.41 -0.10
CA ARG A 104 -2.59 5.21 0.82
C ARG A 104 -2.31 4.15 1.87
N SER A 105 -1.64 3.07 1.50
CA SER A 105 -1.14 2.06 2.43
C SER A 105 -0.07 2.61 3.38
N CYS A 106 0.67 3.63 2.97
CA CYS A 106 1.62 4.33 3.84
C CYS A 106 1.02 5.52 4.61
N MET A 107 -0.25 5.87 4.39
CA MET A 107 -0.89 7.05 5.02
C MET A 107 -2.00 6.68 6.01
N TYR A 108 -2.90 5.76 5.62
CA TYR A 108 -4.12 5.49 6.40
C TYR A 108 -4.01 4.39 7.47
N PRO A 109 -3.53 3.18 7.15
CA PRO A 109 -3.60 2.05 8.08
C PRO A 109 -2.60 2.21 9.24
N TYR A 110 -2.71 1.31 10.23
CA TYR A 110 -1.84 1.30 11.40
C TYR A 110 -0.38 0.99 11.04
N TYR A 111 -0.14 -0.14 10.36
CA TYR A 111 1.15 -0.44 9.76
C TYR A 111 1.31 0.40 8.49
N ARG A 112 2.46 1.06 8.28
CA ARG A 112 2.72 1.94 7.13
C ARG A 112 4.11 1.65 6.58
N SER A 113 4.19 0.74 5.62
CA SER A 113 5.47 0.29 5.06
C SER A 113 5.40 0.12 3.55
N LYS A 114 6.42 0.63 2.85
CA LYS A 114 6.60 0.41 1.41
C LYS A 114 6.90 -1.05 1.10
N ASP A 115 7.56 -1.76 2.00
CA ASP A 115 7.87 -3.19 1.83
C ASP A 115 6.61 -4.04 1.95
N LEU A 116 5.71 -3.67 2.88
CA LEU A 116 4.40 -4.32 2.98
C LEU A 116 3.56 -4.08 1.72
N SER A 117 3.59 -2.85 1.19
CA SER A 117 2.93 -2.51 -0.08
C SER A 117 3.54 -3.32 -1.23
N ARG A 118 4.87 -3.42 -1.31
CA ARG A 118 5.57 -4.22 -2.30
C ARG A 118 5.16 -5.70 -2.23
N LYS A 119 5.13 -6.28 -1.04
CA LYS A 119 4.71 -7.67 -0.83
C LYS A 119 3.29 -7.92 -1.36
N CYS A 120 2.37 -6.98 -1.16
CA CYS A 120 1.01 -7.09 -1.70
C CYS A 120 1.01 -7.11 -3.23
N VAL A 121 1.81 -6.26 -3.89
CA VAL A 121 1.93 -6.27 -5.35
C VAL A 121 2.58 -7.57 -5.85
N GLU A 122 3.61 -8.08 -5.17
CA GLU A 122 4.25 -9.35 -5.51
C GLU A 122 3.27 -10.53 -5.39
N LEU A 123 2.42 -10.55 -4.36
CA LEU A 123 1.36 -11.55 -4.19
C LEU A 123 0.32 -11.45 -5.30
N LEU A 124 -0.10 -10.23 -5.66
CA LEU A 124 -1.00 -10.00 -6.80
C LEU A 124 -0.40 -10.56 -8.10
N VAL A 125 0.82 -10.14 -8.45
CA VAL A 125 1.52 -10.59 -9.66
C VAL A 125 1.65 -12.11 -9.68
N GLY A 126 2.06 -12.70 -8.55
CA GLY A 126 2.19 -14.14 -8.38
C GLY A 126 0.88 -14.88 -8.65
N ALA A 127 -0.23 -14.39 -8.11
CA ALA A 127 -1.55 -15.00 -8.29
C ALA A 127 -2.11 -14.82 -9.71
N LEU A 128 -1.98 -13.62 -10.29
CA LEU A 128 -2.51 -13.35 -11.64
C LEU A 128 -1.74 -14.11 -12.75
N SER A 129 -0.52 -14.57 -12.47
CA SER A 129 0.24 -15.44 -13.36
C SER A 129 -0.24 -16.90 -13.38
N LYS A 130 -1.17 -17.30 -12.51
CA LYS A 130 -1.66 -18.68 -12.38
C LYS A 130 -2.93 -18.92 -13.21
N ALA A 131 -3.15 -20.18 -13.57
CA ALA A 131 -4.32 -20.60 -14.34
C ALA A 131 -5.66 -20.44 -13.59
N ASN A 132 -5.64 -20.32 -12.26
CA ASN A 132 -6.82 -20.16 -11.40
C ASN A 132 -7.00 -18.72 -10.89
N SER A 133 -6.44 -17.73 -11.60
CA SER A 133 -6.49 -16.32 -11.20
C SER A 133 -7.91 -15.79 -10.99
N ILE A 134 -8.89 -16.29 -11.76
CA ILE A 134 -10.32 -15.91 -11.64
C ILE A 134 -10.89 -16.27 -10.28
N ASP A 135 -10.74 -17.53 -9.85
CA ASP A 135 -11.24 -17.98 -8.54
C ASP A 135 -10.49 -17.27 -7.40
N TRP A 136 -9.20 -17.00 -7.61
CA TRP A 136 -8.40 -16.23 -6.67
C TRP A 136 -8.91 -14.80 -6.51
N VAL A 137 -9.20 -14.09 -7.60
CA VAL A 137 -9.78 -12.74 -7.57
C VAL A 137 -11.17 -12.76 -6.94
N LEU A 138 -11.99 -13.77 -7.25
CA LEU A 138 -13.33 -13.91 -6.65
C LEU A 138 -13.26 -14.12 -5.14
N GLU A 139 -12.32 -14.91 -4.64
CA GLU A 139 -12.14 -15.07 -3.20
C GLU A 139 -11.79 -13.74 -2.53
N LYS A 140 -10.92 -12.92 -3.13
CA LYS A 140 -10.59 -11.58 -2.61
C LYS A 140 -11.77 -10.61 -2.67
N LEU A 141 -12.57 -10.65 -3.73
CA LEU A 141 -13.80 -9.85 -3.82
C LEU A 141 -14.85 -10.29 -2.78
N LEU A 142 -14.95 -11.60 -2.51
CA LEU A 142 -15.83 -12.12 -1.46
C LEU A 142 -15.33 -11.76 -0.06
N TYR A 143 -14.01 -11.75 0.17
CA TYR A 143 -13.42 -11.23 1.40
C TYR A 143 -13.80 -9.75 1.60
N CYS A 144 -13.66 -8.93 0.56
CA CYS A 144 -14.11 -7.53 0.60
C CYS A 144 -15.62 -7.42 0.87
N TYR A 145 -16.42 -8.28 0.23
CA TYR A 145 -17.86 -8.32 0.46
C TYR A 145 -18.19 -8.60 1.93
N ASP A 146 -17.54 -9.61 2.51
CA ASP A 146 -17.73 -10.01 3.89
C ASP A 146 -17.22 -8.94 4.87
N ALA A 147 -16.14 -8.24 4.54
CA ALA A 147 -15.68 -7.10 5.31
C ALA A 147 -16.73 -5.97 5.38
N PHE A 148 -17.50 -5.74 4.31
CA PHE A 148 -18.45 -4.62 4.23
C PHE A 148 -19.89 -4.95 4.64
N LYS A 149 -20.29 -6.23 4.67
CA LYS A 149 -21.71 -6.64 4.76
C LYS A 149 -22.45 -6.21 6.04
N SER A 150 -21.73 -5.93 7.13
CA SER A 150 -22.30 -5.66 8.46
C SER A 150 -21.98 -4.26 8.99
N ASN A 151 -21.56 -3.33 8.13
CA ASN A 151 -21.23 -1.95 8.50
C ASN A 151 -21.67 -0.97 7.41
N ASP A 152 -21.40 0.32 7.61
CA ASP A 152 -21.81 1.38 6.70
C ASP A 152 -21.25 1.23 5.27
N CYS A 153 -20.17 0.47 5.09
CA CYS A 153 -19.62 0.16 3.76
C CYS A 153 -20.49 -0.83 2.97
N VAL A 154 -21.58 -1.37 3.52
CA VAL A 154 -22.52 -2.26 2.80
C VAL A 154 -23.05 -1.62 1.52
N VAL A 155 -23.11 -0.28 1.47
CA VAL A 155 -23.46 0.47 0.27
C VAL A 155 -22.48 0.20 -0.89
N LEU A 156 -21.18 0.06 -0.60
CA LEU A 156 -20.15 -0.25 -1.59
C LEU A 156 -20.27 -1.68 -2.11
N ASN A 157 -20.83 -2.61 -1.32
CA ASN A 157 -21.19 -3.92 -1.86
C ASN A 157 -22.24 -3.82 -2.96
N HIS A 158 -23.23 -2.95 -2.79
CA HIS A 158 -24.31 -2.78 -3.77
C HIS A 158 -23.82 -2.15 -5.08
N TYR A 159 -23.00 -1.10 -4.98
CA TYR A 159 -22.59 -0.30 -6.14
C TYR A 159 -21.28 -0.73 -6.81
N TYR A 160 -20.39 -1.42 -6.09
CA TYR A 160 -19.07 -1.80 -6.60
C TYR A 160 -18.85 -3.32 -6.53
N ILE A 161 -18.72 -3.88 -5.33
CA ILE A 161 -18.16 -5.24 -5.16
C ILE A 161 -18.99 -6.31 -5.87
N LYS A 162 -20.33 -6.25 -5.77
CA LYS A 162 -21.20 -7.19 -6.48
C LYS A 162 -21.07 -7.09 -8.00
N ASP A 163 -20.89 -5.89 -8.55
CA ASP A 163 -20.69 -5.70 -9.99
C ASP A 163 -19.29 -6.17 -10.44
N CYS A 164 -18.25 -6.02 -9.60
CA CYS A 164 -16.94 -6.65 -9.84
C CYS A 164 -17.04 -8.18 -9.87
N ILE A 165 -17.78 -8.79 -8.93
CA ILE A 165 -18.00 -10.24 -8.90
C ILE A 165 -18.72 -10.71 -10.18
N ARG A 166 -19.77 -9.98 -10.59
CA ARG A 166 -20.50 -10.26 -11.85
C ARG A 166 -19.59 -10.15 -13.07
N PHE A 167 -18.77 -9.09 -13.12
CA PHE A 167 -17.82 -8.89 -14.20
C PHE A 167 -16.88 -10.08 -14.36
N ILE A 168 -16.26 -10.52 -13.26
CA ILE A 168 -15.34 -11.67 -13.28
C ILE A 168 -16.05 -12.97 -13.68
N GLN A 169 -17.23 -13.24 -13.13
CA GLN A 169 -17.99 -14.46 -13.45
C GLN A 169 -18.49 -14.52 -14.89
N LEU A 170 -18.98 -13.39 -15.43
CA LEU A 170 -19.56 -13.32 -16.77
C LEU A 170 -18.51 -13.22 -17.87
N CYS A 171 -17.47 -12.43 -17.64
CA CYS A 171 -16.50 -12.12 -18.68
C CYS A 171 -15.31 -13.06 -18.67
N LYS A 172 -15.00 -13.67 -17.52
CA LYS A 172 -13.80 -14.49 -17.31
C LYS A 172 -12.55 -13.86 -17.95
N PRO A 173 -12.17 -12.65 -17.54
CA PRO A 173 -11.17 -11.86 -18.27
C PRO A 173 -9.73 -12.29 -17.93
N ASP A 174 -9.41 -13.57 -18.14
CA ASP A 174 -8.12 -14.19 -17.79
C ASP A 174 -6.93 -13.45 -18.41
N GLU A 175 -6.99 -13.16 -19.71
CA GLU A 175 -5.93 -12.46 -20.46
C GLU A 175 -5.69 -11.05 -19.89
N MET A 176 -6.78 -10.31 -19.64
CA MET A 176 -6.70 -8.95 -19.07
C MET A 176 -6.09 -8.97 -17.65
N LEU A 177 -6.37 -9.98 -16.85
CA LEU A 177 -5.78 -10.15 -15.52
C LEU A 177 -4.29 -10.51 -15.61
N GLN A 178 -3.91 -11.39 -16.54
CA GLN A 178 -2.51 -11.75 -16.77
C GLN A 178 -1.70 -10.53 -17.26
N ASP A 179 -2.26 -9.75 -18.18
CA ASP A 179 -1.67 -8.50 -18.67
C ASP A 179 -1.49 -7.48 -17.54
N ALA A 180 -2.48 -7.34 -16.66
CA ALA A 180 -2.38 -6.50 -15.47
C ALA A 180 -1.23 -6.95 -14.56
N GLY A 181 -1.12 -8.25 -14.29
CA GLY A 181 -0.01 -8.82 -13.52
C GLY A 181 1.35 -8.54 -14.17
N CYS A 182 1.46 -8.73 -15.48
CA CYS A 182 2.68 -8.45 -16.25
C CYS A 182 3.05 -6.96 -16.19
N CYS A 183 2.08 -6.06 -16.38
CA CYS A 183 2.30 -4.61 -16.30
C CYS A 183 2.77 -4.21 -14.90
N CYS A 184 2.05 -4.62 -13.84
CA CYS A 184 2.42 -4.36 -12.45
C CYS A 184 3.83 -4.88 -12.13
N SER A 185 4.19 -6.09 -12.59
CA SER A 185 5.53 -6.66 -12.38
C SER A 185 6.64 -5.78 -12.97
N LYS A 186 6.44 -5.26 -14.19
CA LYS A 186 7.43 -4.42 -14.88
C LYS A 186 7.65 -3.07 -14.19
N ILE A 187 6.58 -2.44 -13.71
CA ILE A 187 6.64 -1.09 -13.11
C ILE A 187 6.97 -1.10 -11.61
N LEU A 188 6.77 -2.23 -10.91
CA LEU A 188 6.94 -2.35 -9.46
C LEU A 188 8.31 -1.84 -8.95
N PRO A 189 9.46 -2.20 -9.54
CA PRO A 189 10.75 -1.71 -9.05
C PRO A 189 10.85 -0.18 -9.10
N THR A 190 10.35 0.43 -10.18
CA THR A 190 10.34 1.88 -10.36
C THR A 190 9.46 2.56 -9.30
N ILE A 191 8.24 2.06 -9.09
CA ILE A 191 7.31 2.63 -8.12
C ILE A 191 7.80 2.47 -6.69
N HIS A 192 8.35 1.29 -6.35
CA HIS A 192 8.85 1.03 -5.01
C HIS A 192 10.05 1.92 -4.66
N ASN A 193 10.88 2.30 -5.63
CA ASN A 193 12.01 3.20 -5.39
C ASN A 193 11.63 4.69 -5.45
N LYS A 194 10.53 5.04 -6.11
CA LYS A 194 10.03 6.41 -6.20
C LYS A 194 9.64 6.96 -4.81
N PRO A 195 9.95 8.23 -4.49
CA PRO A 195 9.43 8.88 -3.29
C PRO A 195 7.90 8.99 -3.37
N LEU A 196 7.22 8.88 -2.22
CA LEU A 196 5.75 8.89 -2.15
C LEU A 196 5.13 10.26 -2.42
N GLY A 197 5.95 11.31 -2.49
CA GLY A 197 5.49 12.67 -2.82
C GLY A 197 4.67 13.33 -1.72
N PHE A 198 4.89 12.97 -0.44
CA PHE A 198 4.25 13.64 0.70
C PHE A 198 4.86 14.99 1.06
N GLY A 199 5.87 15.45 0.30
CA GLY A 199 6.59 16.68 0.59
C GLY A 199 7.69 16.53 1.65
N GLU A 200 8.00 15.30 2.07
CA GLU A 200 9.04 14.98 3.06
C GLU A 200 10.38 15.64 2.72
N GLU A 201 10.79 15.60 1.46
CA GLU A 201 12.05 16.20 1.03
C GLU A 201 12.13 17.71 1.30
N ALA A 202 11.02 18.44 1.17
CA ALA A 202 10.99 19.86 1.47
C ALA A 202 11.16 20.11 2.97
N MET A 203 10.55 19.26 3.81
CA MET A 203 10.70 19.30 5.26
C MET A 203 12.14 18.95 5.68
N VAL A 204 12.73 17.88 5.12
CA VAL A 204 14.11 17.46 5.41
C VAL A 204 15.10 18.54 4.97
N ARG A 205 14.95 19.11 3.77
CA ARG A 205 15.78 20.23 3.30
C ARG A 205 15.69 21.44 4.24
N LYS A 206 14.49 21.77 4.72
CA LYS A 206 14.32 22.85 5.71
C LYS A 206 15.02 22.52 7.03
N LEU A 207 14.83 21.32 7.57
CA LEU A 207 15.45 20.89 8.81
C LEU A 207 16.99 20.93 8.74
N VAL A 208 17.57 20.44 7.64
CA VAL A 208 19.03 20.48 7.42
C VAL A 208 19.52 21.93 7.37
N LYS A 209 18.78 22.82 6.68
CA LYS A 209 19.12 24.24 6.65
C LYS A 209 19.03 24.89 8.03
N ASP A 210 18.03 24.56 8.83
CA ASP A 210 17.85 25.09 10.18
C ASP A 210 18.98 24.60 11.13
N ILE A 211 19.46 23.36 10.95
CA ILE A 211 20.62 22.83 11.72
C ILE A 211 21.92 23.53 11.30
N ILE A 212 22.20 23.62 10.00
CA ILE A 212 23.44 24.24 9.50
C ILE A 212 23.45 25.76 9.74
N GLY A 213 22.31 26.42 9.59
CA GLY A 213 22.16 27.86 9.82
C GLY A 213 22.17 28.26 11.30
N ALA A 214 22.08 27.31 12.24
CA ALA A 214 22.21 27.59 13.67
C ALA A 214 23.67 27.76 14.12
N ASP A 215 24.65 27.32 13.31
CA ASP A 215 26.07 27.36 13.65
C ASP A 215 26.80 28.61 13.10
N GLU A 216 26.19 29.40 12.21
CA GLU A 216 26.83 30.59 11.61
C GLU A 216 26.53 31.92 12.33
N ASP A 217 25.61 31.97 13.30
CA ASP A 217 25.29 33.20 14.06
C ASP A 217 25.98 33.28 15.45
N SER A 218 27.03 32.48 15.67
CA SER A 218 27.84 32.49 16.90
C SER A 218 29.27 32.99 16.65
N THR A 219 29.41 34.18 16.09
CA THR A 219 30.62 35.04 16.11
C THR A 219 30.09 36.48 16.27
N ASP A 220 30.49 37.35 17.19
CA ASP A 220 31.60 37.45 18.13
C ASP A 220 31.26 38.67 19.03
N SER A 221 31.50 38.61 20.34
CA SER A 221 32.08 39.75 21.07
C SER A 221 32.50 39.33 22.48
N ASP A 222 33.82 39.25 22.66
CA ASP A 222 34.54 39.25 23.93
C ASP A 222 34.07 40.34 24.91
N ASP A 223 33.94 39.98 26.19
CA ASP A 223 34.29 40.88 27.29
C ASP A 223 34.84 40.06 28.48
N THR A 224 36.09 40.33 28.82
CA THR A 224 36.84 39.69 29.91
C THR A 224 36.80 40.56 31.17
N SER A 225 36.38 40.00 32.32
CA SER A 225 37.11 40.07 33.60
C SER A 225 36.30 39.52 34.79
N GLY A 226 36.90 38.59 35.55
CA GLY A 226 36.99 38.74 37.01
C GLY A 226 36.18 37.82 37.95
N SER A 227 36.84 36.72 38.34
CA SER A 227 36.96 36.17 39.71
C SER A 227 36.02 35.08 40.25
N SER A 228 36.68 33.95 40.53
CA SER A 228 36.66 33.11 41.75
C SER A 228 35.63 32.00 41.95
N ASP A 229 36.18 30.77 41.90
CA ASP A 229 36.08 29.65 42.87
C ASP A 229 34.66 29.15 43.19
N ASP A 230 34.30 27.87 43.11
CA ASP A 230 34.95 26.74 43.78
C ASP A 230 34.32 25.40 43.31
N GLU A 231 35.04 24.33 43.63
CA GLU A 231 34.90 22.91 43.27
C GLU A 231 33.49 22.26 43.36
N THR A 232 33.21 21.31 42.46
CA THR A 232 32.87 19.92 42.84
C THR A 232 32.89 19.00 41.61
N SER A 233 33.82 18.05 41.62
CA SER A 233 33.93 16.95 40.68
C SER A 233 32.98 15.81 41.05
N GLU A 234 32.10 15.42 40.14
CA GLU A 234 31.56 14.05 40.11
C GLU A 234 31.69 13.48 38.69
N SER A 235 32.26 12.28 38.66
CA SER A 235 32.70 11.58 37.47
C SER A 235 31.73 10.45 37.17
N GLU A 236 31.07 10.51 36.01
CA GLU A 236 30.26 9.41 35.50
C GLU A 236 30.84 8.97 34.16
N SER A 237 31.56 7.85 34.20
CA SER A 237 32.10 7.17 33.03
C SER A 237 31.00 6.44 32.27
N ILE A 238 30.60 6.96 31.11
CA ILE A 238 29.73 6.25 30.18
C ILE A 238 30.59 5.66 29.06
N SER A 239 30.59 4.34 29.01
CA SER A 239 31.26 3.49 28.02
C SER A 239 30.84 3.84 26.59
N SER A 240 31.79 4.32 25.78
CA SER A 240 31.62 4.51 24.33
C SER A 240 31.77 3.17 23.61
N ASP A 241 30.67 2.58 23.18
CA ASP A 241 30.68 1.44 22.27
C ASP A 241 30.88 1.97 20.84
N SER A 242 32.07 1.71 20.29
CA SER A 242 32.48 2.14 18.95
C SER A 242 31.79 1.27 17.89
N LEU A 243 30.88 1.87 17.11
CA LEU A 243 30.42 1.33 15.83
C LEU A 243 30.99 2.18 14.69
N PRO A 244 31.34 1.56 13.55
CA PRO A 244 32.15 2.19 12.51
C PRO A 244 31.37 3.32 11.84
N GLU A 245 31.98 4.50 11.80
CA GLU A 245 31.57 5.66 11.00
C GLU A 245 31.61 5.27 9.51
N GLU A 246 30.53 4.71 9.01
CA GLU A 246 30.27 4.70 7.57
C GLU A 246 29.91 6.15 7.20
N ASN A 247 30.78 6.78 6.40
CA ASN A 247 30.82 8.22 6.17
C ASN A 247 29.58 8.75 5.44
N VAL A 248 28.46 8.88 6.18
CA VAL A 248 27.17 9.38 5.67
C VAL A 248 27.33 10.80 5.12
N LEU A 249 28.22 11.60 5.72
CA LEU A 249 28.54 12.96 5.29
C LEU A 249 29.09 13.01 3.86
N GLU A 250 30.00 12.10 3.53
CA GLU A 250 30.61 12.01 2.18
C GLU A 250 29.57 11.66 1.12
N LYS A 251 28.62 10.79 1.47
CA LYS A 251 27.52 10.38 0.58
C LYS A 251 26.54 11.53 0.34
N LEU A 252 26.31 12.38 1.34
CA LEU A 252 25.48 13.57 1.24
C LEU A 252 26.16 14.70 0.43
N MET A 253 27.48 14.85 0.56
CA MET A 253 28.24 15.81 -0.24
C MET A 253 28.29 15.43 -1.73
N ASN A 254 28.35 14.14 -2.07
CA ASN A 254 28.38 13.69 -3.46
C ASN A 254 27.05 13.86 -4.21
N LEU A 255 25.93 14.11 -3.53
CA LEU A 255 24.65 14.46 -4.15
C LEU A 255 24.64 15.88 -4.74
N ASN A 256 25.54 16.77 -4.30
CA ASN A 256 25.63 18.14 -4.79
C ASN A 256 26.39 18.30 -6.12
N ILE A 257 26.99 17.24 -6.68
CA ILE A 257 27.86 17.33 -7.87
C ILE A 257 27.22 16.73 -9.13
N GLN A 258 26.03 16.14 -9.04
CA GLN A 258 25.27 15.69 -10.21
C GLN A 258 23.98 16.51 -10.39
N ALA A 259 24.15 17.76 -10.81
CA ALA A 259 23.12 18.56 -11.45
C ALA A 259 23.72 19.25 -12.69
#